data_AF-A0A3B8HHM1-F1
#
_entry.id   AF-A0A3B8HHM1-F1
#
_cell.length_a   1.000
_cell.length_b   1.000
_cell.length_c   1.000
_cell.angle_alpha   90.00
_cell.angle_beta   90.00
_cell.angle_gamma   90.00
#
_symmetry.space_group_name_H-M   'P 1'
#
loop_
_entity.id
_entity.type
_entity.pdbx_description
1 polymer ?
#
loop_
_entity_poly.entity_id
_entity_poly.type
_entity_poly.pdbx_seq_one_letter_code
_entity_poly.pdbx_strand_id
1 'polypeptide(L)'
;FPAGTLSGAPKVRAMQIIAELEKEPRGPYGGAIGYVSFSGNMDLAITIRTASIHQGELRVQAGAGIVADSNPEKERVETVNKAMAMQRALQLISSNRVAGPFLILRDGQTDARRPS
;
A
#
# COMPACT_ATOMS: atom_id res chain seq x y z
N PHE A 1 -6.48 -13.13 10.80
CA PHE A 1 -6.08 -12.21 9.73
C PHE A 1 -4.89 -11.38 10.24
N PRO A 2 -3.89 -10.94 9.44
CA PRO A 2 -3.77 -10.89 7.97
C PRO A 2 -3.37 -12.21 7.28
N ALA A 3 -3.33 -12.14 5.94
CA ALA A 3 -2.92 -13.23 5.05
C ALA A 3 -1.44 -13.60 5.25
N GLY A 4 -1.12 -14.89 5.13
CA GLY A 4 0.25 -15.39 5.31
C GLY A 4 1.24 -14.80 4.31
N THR A 5 0.81 -14.55 3.08
CA THR A 5 1.61 -13.93 2.00
C THR A 5 2.07 -12.50 2.29
N LEU A 6 1.40 -11.81 3.22
CA LEU A 6 1.72 -10.43 3.61
C LEU A 6 2.29 -10.33 5.03
N SER A 7 2.39 -11.45 5.75
CA SER A 7 2.93 -11.50 7.11
C SER A 7 4.16 -12.39 7.18
N GLY A 8 4.02 -13.67 6.83
CA GLY A 8 5.09 -14.67 6.87
C GLY A 8 4.75 -15.86 7.76
N ALA A 9 5.76 -16.67 8.07
CA ALA A 9 5.64 -17.86 8.91
C ALA A 9 6.85 -17.99 9.86
N PRO A 10 6.65 -18.32 11.14
CA PRO A 10 5.37 -18.37 11.88
C PRO A 10 4.69 -16.99 11.97
N LYS A 11 3.37 -16.93 11.72
CA LYS A 11 2.62 -15.67 11.48
C LYS A 11 2.82 -14.61 12.57
N VAL A 12 2.67 -14.98 13.84
CA VAL A 12 2.80 -14.04 14.96
C VAL A 12 4.20 -13.45 15.04
N ARG A 13 5.23 -14.31 14.93
CA ARG A 13 6.62 -13.83 14.98
C ARG A 13 6.95 -12.95 13.79
N ALA A 14 6.49 -13.32 12.60
CA ALA A 14 6.71 -12.51 11.40
C ALA A 14 6.06 -11.12 11.52
N MET A 15 4.84 -11.03 12.05
CA MET A 15 4.19 -9.74 12.30
C MET A 15 4.92 -8.88 13.35
N GLN A 16 5.51 -9.48 14.38
CA GLN A 16 6.33 -8.74 15.36
C GLN A 16 7.57 -8.15 14.70
N ILE A 17 8.31 -8.94 13.91
CA ILE A 17 9.49 -8.47 13.18
C ILE A 17 9.12 -7.34 12.21
N ILE A 18 8.00 -7.49 11.50
CA ILE A 18 7.47 -6.43 10.62
C ILE A 18 7.21 -5.15 11.42
N ALA A 19 6.54 -5.24 12.57
CA ALA A 19 6.24 -4.08 13.41
C ALA A 19 7.49 -3.44 14.03
N GLU A 20 8.53 -4.22 14.29
CA GLU A 20 9.84 -3.73 14.76
C GLU A 20 10.59 -2.96 13.64
N LEU A 21 10.43 -3.37 12.38
CA LEU A 21 11.19 -2.83 11.24
C LEU A 21 10.48 -1.68 10.51
N GLU A 22 9.14 -1.67 10.47
CA GLU A 22 8.37 -0.64 9.77
C GLU A 22 8.17 0.60 10.65
N LYS A 23 8.37 1.79 10.06
CA LYS A 23 8.31 3.07 10.79
C LYS A 23 6.88 3.50 11.14
N GLU A 24 5.90 3.05 10.38
CA GLU A 24 4.50 3.46 10.48
C GLU A 24 3.58 2.25 10.34
N PRO A 25 2.36 2.30 10.91
CA PRO A 25 1.35 1.28 10.65
C PRO A 25 1.03 1.16 9.16
N ARG A 26 0.81 -0.08 8.69
CA ARG A 26 0.49 -0.39 7.28
C ARG A 26 -0.84 0.20 6.77
N GLY A 27 -1.69 0.72 7.66
CA GLY A 27 -3.02 1.18 7.31
C GLY A 27 -3.80 0.09 6.57
N PRO A 28 -4.35 0.35 5.37
CA PRO A 28 -5.07 -0.66 4.63
C PRO A 28 -4.16 -1.74 4.03
N TYR A 29 -2.85 -1.54 3.85
CA TYR A 29 -1.98 -2.51 3.15
C TYR A 29 -1.87 -3.87 3.87
N GLY A 30 -2.14 -4.96 3.14
CA GLY A 30 -2.21 -6.31 3.72
C GLY A 30 -3.45 -6.58 4.57
N GLY A 31 -4.36 -5.61 4.62
CA GLY A 31 -5.75 -5.68 5.05
C GLY A 31 -6.66 -6.48 4.12
N ALA A 32 -7.97 -6.34 4.33
CA ALA A 32 -9.00 -6.94 3.49
C ALA A 32 -10.08 -5.90 3.13
N ILE A 33 -10.59 -5.97 1.92
CA ILE A 33 -11.71 -5.15 1.44
C ILE A 33 -12.73 -6.03 0.71
N GLY A 34 -14.01 -5.78 0.92
CA GLY A 34 -15.08 -6.53 0.27
C GLY A 34 -16.41 -6.34 0.99
N TYR A 35 -17.27 -7.35 0.98
CA TYR A 35 -18.62 -7.25 1.53
C TYR A 35 -18.99 -8.45 2.42
N VAL A 36 -19.96 -8.20 3.30
CA VAL A 36 -20.70 -9.22 4.06
C VAL A 36 -22.18 -8.94 3.85
N SER A 37 -22.95 -9.93 3.41
CA SER A 37 -24.38 -9.78 3.16
C SER A 37 -25.22 -10.22 4.36
N PHE A 38 -26.45 -9.72 4.44
CA PHE A 38 -27.44 -10.17 5.44
C PHE A 38 -27.85 -11.64 5.28
N SER A 39 -27.58 -12.24 4.11
CA SER A 39 -27.78 -13.67 3.85
C SER A 39 -26.62 -14.54 4.32
N GLY A 40 -25.57 -13.94 4.93
CA GLY A 40 -24.39 -14.66 5.43
C GLY A 40 -23.29 -14.90 4.39
N ASN A 41 -23.41 -14.38 3.17
CA ASN A 41 -22.35 -14.47 2.17
C ASN A 41 -21.27 -13.41 2.44
N MET A 42 -20.02 -13.74 2.15
CA MET A 42 -18.89 -12.83 2.29
C MET A 42 -17.88 -13.07 1.18
N ASP A 43 -17.35 -11.98 0.64
CA ASP A 43 -16.21 -12.00 -0.27
C ASP A 43 -15.25 -10.86 0.11
N LEU A 44 -13.97 -11.19 0.27
CA LEU A 44 -12.93 -10.29 0.74
C LEU A 44 -11.66 -10.47 -0.09
N ALA A 45 -11.17 -9.39 -0.68
CA ALA A 45 -9.88 -9.32 -1.35
C ALA A 45 -8.81 -8.77 -0.41
N ILE A 46 -7.58 -9.28 -0.51
CA ILE A 46 -6.42 -8.70 0.17
C ILE A 46 -6.07 -7.38 -0.50
N THR A 47 -5.86 -6.34 0.28
CA THR A 47 -5.48 -4.99 -0.16
C THR A 47 -4.01 -4.91 -0.54
N ILE A 48 -3.70 -5.48 -1.70
CA ILE A 48 -2.44 -5.32 -2.43
C ILE A 48 -2.71 -4.67 -3.79
N ARG A 49 -1.70 -3.98 -4.35
CA ARG A 49 -1.88 -3.15 -5.56
C ARG A 49 -3.04 -2.15 -5.38
N THR A 50 -3.08 -1.54 -4.21
CA THR A 50 -4.13 -0.59 -3.80
C THR A 50 -3.48 0.77 -3.54
N ALA A 51 -4.13 1.85 -3.97
CA ALA A 51 -3.82 3.19 -3.54
C ALA A 51 -4.82 3.61 -2.46
N SER A 52 -4.34 4.23 -1.38
CA SER A 52 -5.18 4.77 -0.32
C SER A 52 -4.94 6.26 -0.19
N ILE A 53 -5.98 7.02 0.13
CA ILE A 53 -5.89 8.47 0.31
C ILE A 53 -6.32 8.78 1.73
N HIS A 54 -5.46 9.47 2.47
CA HIS A 54 -5.74 9.91 3.82
C HIS A 54 -5.17 11.32 4.01
N GLN A 55 -6.00 12.26 4.49
CA GLN A 55 -5.59 13.65 4.73
C GLN A 55 -4.90 14.34 3.52
N GLY A 56 -5.37 14.03 2.30
CA GLY A 56 -4.78 14.59 1.07
C GLY A 56 -3.48 13.91 0.63
N GLU A 57 -2.96 12.95 1.39
CA GLU A 57 -1.80 12.14 1.01
C GLU A 57 -2.26 10.85 0.33
N LEU A 58 -1.75 10.59 -0.87
CA LEU A 58 -1.95 9.33 -1.57
C LEU A 58 -0.78 8.39 -1.29
N ARG A 59 -1.08 7.21 -0.74
CA ARG A 59 -0.10 6.18 -0.38
C ARG A 59 -0.30 4.92 -1.22
N VAL A 60 0.80 4.43 -1.80
CA VAL A 60 0.89 3.13 -2.47
C VAL A 60 1.99 2.35 -1.77
N GLN A 61 1.65 1.19 -1.22
CA GLN A 61 2.60 0.33 -0.53
C GLN A 61 2.74 -1.01 -1.26
N ALA A 62 3.97 -1.51 -1.29
CA ALA A 62 4.33 -2.81 -1.86
C ALA A 62 5.40 -3.46 -0.97
N GLY A 63 5.58 -4.77 -1.13
CA GLY A 63 6.57 -5.54 -0.41
C GLY A 63 6.90 -6.84 -1.12
N ALA A 64 7.86 -7.56 -0.56
CA ALA A 64 8.34 -8.85 -1.03
C ALA A 64 8.37 -9.86 0.11
N GLY A 65 8.27 -11.15 -0.23
CA GLY A 65 8.42 -12.23 0.73
C GLY A 65 9.90 -12.56 0.88
N ILE A 66 10.45 -12.39 2.07
CA ILE A 66 11.88 -12.65 2.33
C ILE A 66 12.07 -14.08 2.80
N VAL A 67 12.97 -14.80 2.14
CA VAL A 67 13.43 -16.15 2.53
C VAL A 67 14.95 -16.14 2.74
N ALA A 68 15.50 -17.24 3.26
CA ALA A 68 16.93 -17.34 3.58
C ALA A 68 17.84 -17.04 2.36
N ASP A 69 17.40 -17.44 1.17
CA ASP A 69 18.16 -17.29 -0.08
C ASP A 69 17.82 -16.00 -0.84
N SER A 70 17.02 -15.10 -0.25
CA SER A 70 16.64 -13.84 -0.89
C SER A 70 17.86 -12.95 -1.14
N ASN A 71 17.91 -12.33 -2.32
CA ASN A 71 18.92 -11.33 -2.66
C ASN A 71 18.33 -9.92 -2.43
N PRO A 72 18.89 -9.10 -1.52
CA PRO A 72 18.28 -7.81 -1.15
C PRO A 72 17.97 -6.89 -2.33
N GLU A 73 18.85 -6.84 -3.33
CA GLU A 73 18.68 -5.96 -4.48
C GLU A 73 17.57 -6.44 -5.41
N LYS A 74 17.45 -7.76 -5.61
CA LYS A 74 16.35 -8.34 -6.39
C LYS A 74 15.00 -8.10 -5.72
N GLU A 75 14.89 -8.27 -4.41
CA GLU A 75 13.64 -8.05 -3.67
C GLU A 75 13.21 -6.58 -3.68
N ARG A 76 14.20 -5.67 -3.60
CA ARG A 76 13.96 -4.23 -3.75
C ARG A 76 13.40 -3.91 -5.14
N VAL A 77 14.01 -4.43 -6.20
CA VAL A 77 13.54 -4.24 -7.58
C VAL A 77 12.14 -4.82 -7.76
N GLU A 78 11.85 -6.00 -7.22
CA GLU A 78 10.50 -6.59 -7.25
C GLU A 78 9.46 -5.69 -6.59
N THR A 79 9.79 -5.15 -5.41
CA THR A 79 8.89 -4.26 -4.67
C THR A 79 8.59 -2.98 -5.45
N VAL A 80 9.60 -2.38 -6.08
CA VAL A 80 9.44 -1.22 -6.98
C VAL A 80 8.57 -1.58 -8.18
N ASN A 81 8.83 -2.73 -8.82
CA ASN A 81 8.05 -3.21 -9.97
C ASN A 81 6.57 -3.39 -9.63
N LYS A 82 6.25 -3.94 -8.45
CA LYS A 82 4.88 -4.09 -7.95
C LYS A 82 4.17 -2.73 -7.75
N ALA A 83 4.89 -1.73 -7.24
CA ALA A 83 4.36 -0.38 -7.02
C ALA A 83 4.19 0.42 -8.33
N MET A 84 5.08 0.19 -9.31
CA MET A 84 5.10 0.94 -10.57
C MET A 84 3.80 0.88 -11.35
N ALA A 85 3.08 -0.25 -11.32
CA ALA A 85 1.79 -0.37 -12.02
C ALA A 85 0.78 0.69 -11.53
N MET A 86 0.67 0.87 -10.21
CA MET A 86 -0.19 1.88 -9.61
C MET A 86 0.34 3.29 -9.87
N GLN A 87 1.64 3.51 -9.74
CA GLN A 87 2.24 4.82 -10.03
C GLN A 87 1.99 5.27 -11.48
N ARG A 88 2.12 4.36 -12.45
CA ARG A 88 1.82 4.66 -13.87
C ARG A 88 0.35 5.01 -14.07
N ALA A 89 -0.57 4.26 -13.46
CA ALA A 89 -2.00 4.58 -13.53
C ALA A 89 -2.30 5.99 -12.99
N LEU A 90 -1.69 6.35 -11.86
CA LEU A 90 -1.83 7.68 -11.26
C LEU A 90 -1.23 8.79 -12.13
N GLN A 91 -0.09 8.54 -12.77
CA GLN A 91 0.54 9.47 -13.72
C GLN A 91 -0.33 9.70 -14.97
N LEU A 92 -1.01 8.67 -15.47
CA LEU A 92 -1.93 8.82 -16.60
C LEU A 92 -3.16 9.66 -16.22
N ILE A 93 -3.71 9.44 -15.02
CA ILE A 93 -4.84 10.22 -14.50
C ILE A 93 -4.44 11.68 -14.24
N SER A 94 -3.23 11.93 -13.75
CA SER A 94 -2.73 13.30 -13.50
C SER A 94 -2.42 14.08 -14.77
N SER A 95 -1.92 13.39 -15.80
CA SER A 95 -1.59 14.01 -17.10
C SER A 95 -2.84 14.36 -17.89
N ASN A 96 -3.93 13.60 -17.69
CA ASN A 96 -5.23 13.86 -18.27
C ASN A 96 -6.05 14.74 -17.30
N ARG A 97 -5.78 16.06 -17.28
CA ARG A 97 -6.40 17.04 -16.36
C ARG A 97 -7.88 16.74 -16.09
N VAL A 98 -8.17 16.03 -15.01
CA VAL A 98 -9.48 16.07 -14.39
C VAL A 98 -9.52 17.39 -13.66
N ALA A 99 -10.23 18.36 -14.23
CA ALA A 99 -10.55 19.61 -13.56
C ALA A 99 -11.43 19.27 -12.33
N GLY A 100 -10.77 19.08 -11.18
CA GLY A 100 -11.37 18.77 -9.90
C GLY A 100 -10.34 19.04 -8.80
N PRO A 101 -10.74 19.17 -7.52
CA PRO A 101 -9.95 19.79 -6.44
C PRO A 101 -8.80 18.92 -5.92
N PHE A 102 -8.19 18.10 -6.77
CA PHE A 102 -7.12 17.18 -6.40
C PHE A 102 -5.75 17.87 -6.53
N LEU A 103 -5.23 18.34 -5.39
CA LEU A 103 -3.86 18.77 -5.26
C LEU A 103 -2.95 17.53 -5.35
N ILE A 104 -2.23 17.37 -6.45
CA ILE A 104 -1.26 16.29 -6.62
C ILE A 104 0.04 16.73 -5.93
N LEU A 105 0.39 16.04 -4.84
CA LEU A 105 1.68 16.18 -4.19
C LEU A 105 2.77 15.74 -5.17
N ARG A 106 3.55 16.71 -5.69
CA ARG A 106 4.83 16.45 -6.35
C ARG A 106 5.90 16.27 -5.27
N ASP A 107 6.85 15.39 -5.57
CA ASP A 107 8.00 15.02 -4.74
C ASP A 107 8.54 16.17 -3.88
N GLY A 108 8.55 15.96 -2.56
CA GLY A 108 9.55 16.55 -1.67
C GLY A 108 9.39 18.01 -1.23
N GLN A 109 8.25 18.68 -1.42
CA GLN A 109 7.99 19.96 -0.72
C GLN A 109 6.67 19.94 0.04
N THR A 110 6.77 19.91 1.36
CA THR A 110 5.72 20.28 2.29
C THR A 110 5.44 21.79 2.17
N ASP A 111 4.55 22.21 1.26
CA ASP A 111 4.02 23.58 1.31
C ASP A 111 2.92 23.63 2.38
N ALA A 112 3.34 24.00 3.59
CA ALA A 112 2.44 24.33 4.68
C ALA A 112 1.75 25.67 4.38
N ARG A 113 0.62 25.62 3.67
CA ARG A 113 -0.39 26.69 3.72
C ARG A 113 -1.74 26.11 4.11
N ARG A 114 -1.98 26.09 5.43
CA ARG A 114 -3.35 26.05 5.97
C ARG A 114 -3.99 27.42 5.72
N PRO A 115 -5.22 27.51 5.22
CA PRO A 115 -6.03 28.70 5.46
C PRO A 115 -6.52 28.71 6.91
N SER A 116 -6.65 29.91 7.45
CA SER A 116 -7.08 30.29 8.81
C SER A 116 -8.32 29.56 9.32
#